data_AF-A0A7J8PXY1-F1
#
_entry.id   AF-A0A7J8PXY1-F1
#
_cell.length_a   1.000
_cell.length_b   1.000
_cell.length_c   1.000
_cell.angle_alpha   90.00
_cell.angle_beta   90.00
_cell.angle_gamma   90.00
#
_symmetry.space_group_name_H-M   'P 1'
#
loop_
_entity.id
_entity.type
_entity.pdbx_description
1 polymer ?
#
loop_
_entity_poly.entity_id
_entity_poly.type
_entity_poly.pdbx_seq_one_letter_code
_entity_poly.pdbx_strand_id
1 'polypeptide(L)'
;MLSEVSSRLKITVVGGSIPERCGDKLYNTCCVFGTDGKLKAKHRKIHLFDIDIPGKITFMESKTLTAGETPTIVDTVHADVGRIGVGICYDIRFQELAMIYASRGVYTSPSNRYSINFICNIG
;
A
#
# COMPACT_ATOMS: atom_id res chain seq x y z
N MET A 1 -3.95 4.00 17.86
CA MET A 1 -5.21 4.36 17.16
C MET A 1 -5.64 3.33 16.13
N LEU A 2 -4.96 3.13 14.98
CA LEU A 2 -5.43 2.18 13.94
C LEU A 2 -5.53 0.72 14.42
N SER A 3 -4.49 0.23 15.11
CA SER A 3 -4.47 -1.11 15.74
C SER A 3 -5.67 -1.33 16.67
N GLU A 4 -5.92 -0.38 17.58
CA GLU A 4 -7.03 -0.44 18.52
C GLU A 4 -8.40 -0.48 17.82
N VAL A 5 -8.61 0.40 16.83
CA VAL A 5 -9.86 0.45 16.05
C VAL A 5 -10.08 -0.88 15.31
N SER A 6 -9.05 -1.42 14.67
CA SER A 6 -9.14 -2.71 13.96
C SER A 6 -9.52 -3.87 14.88
N SER A 7 -8.96 -3.93 16.09
CA SER A 7 -9.29 -4.96 17.09
C SER A 7 -10.68 -4.80 17.70
N ARG A 8 -11.08 -3.55 17.98
CA ARG A 8 -12.38 -3.22 18.60
C ARG A 8 -13.54 -3.47 17.65
N LEU A 9 -13.40 -3.08 16.39
CA LEU A 9 -14.45 -3.23 15.38
C LEU A 9 -14.37 -4.56 14.61
N LYS A 10 -13.33 -5.38 14.87
CA LYS A 10 -13.08 -6.65 14.18
C LYS A 10 -13.00 -6.49 12.65
N ILE A 11 -12.35 -5.42 12.19
CA ILE A 11 -12.15 -5.11 10.77
C ILE A 11 -10.66 -5.15 10.41
N THR A 12 -10.37 -5.46 9.14
CA THR A 12 -9.03 -5.25 8.58
C THR A 12 -8.91 -3.79 8.15
N VAL A 13 -7.83 -3.12 8.55
CA VAL A 13 -7.60 -1.70 8.25
C VAL A 13 -6.38 -1.56 7.36
N VAL A 14 -6.59 -1.05 6.15
CA VAL A 14 -5.53 -0.57 5.26
C VAL A 14 -5.26 0.89 5.63
N GLY A 15 -4.18 1.13 6.37
CA GLY A 15 -3.98 2.33 7.17
C GLY A 15 -3.53 3.59 6.43
N GLY A 16 -3.84 3.74 5.15
CA GLY A 16 -3.31 4.85 4.37
C GLY A 16 -1.80 4.75 4.22
N SER A 17 -1.11 5.90 4.10
CA SER A 17 0.34 5.95 4.04
C SER A 17 0.92 7.02 4.96
N ILE A 18 2.01 6.72 5.65
CA ILE A 18 2.72 7.61 6.58
C ILE A 18 4.24 7.56 6.32
N PRO A 19 4.99 8.62 6.66
CA PRO A 19 6.45 8.55 6.67
C PRO A 19 6.92 7.59 7.78
N GLU A 20 7.68 6.57 7.40
CA GLU A 20 8.33 5.63 8.30
C GLU A 20 9.83 5.89 8.31
N ARG A 21 10.42 6.08 9.49
CA ARG A 21 11.89 6.08 9.66
C ARG A 21 12.36 4.67 10.02
N CYS A 22 13.36 4.17 9.31
CA CYS A 22 14.00 2.89 9.59
C CYS A 22 15.51 3.03 9.40
N GLY A 23 16.23 3.14 10.52
CA GLY A 23 17.61 3.62 10.53
C GLY A 23 17.69 5.05 9.98
N ASP A 24 18.64 5.28 9.07
CA ASP A 24 18.85 6.59 8.43
C ASP A 24 17.94 6.83 7.22
N LYS A 25 17.08 5.86 6.88
CA LYS A 25 16.20 5.92 5.71
C LYS A 25 14.77 6.29 6.10
N LEU A 26 14.13 7.11 5.26
CA LEU A 26 12.71 7.43 5.36
C LEU A 26 11.95 6.73 4.23
N TYR A 27 10.75 6.23 4.49
CA TYR A 27 9.93 5.52 3.51
C TYR A 27 8.49 6.04 3.54
N ASN A 28 7.82 6.03 2.40
CA ASN A 28 6.38 6.19 2.35
C ASN A 28 5.72 4.83 2.59
N THR A 29 5.11 4.62 3.76
CA THR A 29 4.72 3.29 4.24
C THR A 29 3.24 3.19 4.56
N CYS A 30 2.58 2.18 4.01
CA CYS A 30 1.24 1.74 4.39
C CYS A 30 1.32 0.57 5.37
N CYS A 31 0.68 0.71 6.53
CA CYS A 31 0.52 -0.36 7.50
C CYS A 31 -0.87 -1.00 7.35
N VAL A 32 -0.92 -2.34 7.30
CA VAL A 32 -2.17 -3.10 7.29
C VAL A 32 -2.35 -3.80 8.63
N PHE A 33 -3.47 -3.54 9.30
CA PHE A 33 -3.82 -4.14 10.59
C PHE A 33 -4.93 -5.17 10.41
N GLY A 34 -4.78 -6.34 11.05
CA GLY A 34 -5.78 -7.39 11.07
C GLY A 34 -6.91 -7.11 12.07
N THR A 35 -7.94 -7.96 12.03
CA THR A 35 -9.11 -7.89 12.93
C THR A 35 -8.78 -8.11 14.41
N ASP A 36 -7.56 -8.56 14.71
CA ASP A 36 -7.02 -8.73 16.06
C ASP A 36 -6.24 -7.50 16.56
N GLY A 37 -6.06 -6.48 15.71
CA GLY A 37 -5.23 -5.32 16.01
C GLY A 37 -3.77 -5.47 15.64
N LYS A 38 -3.33 -6.66 15.21
CA LYS A 38 -1.92 -6.89 14.91
C LYS A 38 -1.56 -6.35 13.54
N LEU A 39 -0.34 -5.84 13.43
CA LEU A 39 0.24 -5.44 12.16
C LEU A 39 0.47 -6.69 11.31
N LYS A 40 -0.26 -6.81 10.20
CA LYS A 40 -0.18 -7.92 9.25
C LYS A 40 0.91 -7.69 8.21
N ALA A 41 1.04 -6.46 7.73
CA ALA A 41 2.03 -6.10 6.72
C ALA A 41 2.39 -4.62 6.75
N LYS A 42 3.57 -4.31 6.21
CA LYS A 42 4.00 -2.97 5.85
C LYS A 42 4.35 -2.95 4.36
N HIS A 43 3.70 -2.08 3.61
CA HIS A 43 4.03 -1.83 2.22
C HIS A 43 4.78 -0.50 2.13
N ARG A 44 6.02 -0.53 1.68
CA ARG A 44 6.79 0.67 1.35
C ARG A 44 6.60 0.96 -0.14
N LYS A 45 6.22 2.20 -0.47
CA LYS A 45 5.97 2.66 -1.85
C LYS A 45 7.15 2.27 -2.74
N ILE A 46 6.88 1.53 -3.80
CA ILE A 46 7.92 0.98 -4.67
C ILE A 46 8.34 2.02 -5.69
N HIS A 47 7.38 2.70 -6.31
CA HIS A 47 7.64 3.71 -7.32
C HIS A 47 7.53 5.11 -6.73
N LEU A 48 8.68 5.72 -6.45
CA LEU A 48 8.74 7.10 -5.95
C LEU A 48 8.30 8.10 -7.04
N PHE A 49 7.70 9.20 -6.61
CA PHE A 49 7.23 10.25 -7.49
C PHE A 49 8.34 11.30 -7.68
N ASP A 50 9.11 11.13 -8.75
CA ASP A 50 10.09 12.11 -9.18
C ASP A 50 9.59 12.77 -10.47
N ILE A 51 9.20 14.04 -10.37
CA ILE A 51 8.86 14.89 -11.51
C ILE A 51 9.85 16.05 -11.56
N ASP A 52 10.49 16.21 -12.72
CA ASP A 52 11.22 17.42 -13.06
C ASP A 52 10.69 17.94 -14.39
N ILE A 53 9.82 18.95 -14.33
CA ILE A 53 9.31 19.65 -15.50
C ILE A 53 9.94 21.04 -15.51
N PRO A 54 10.95 21.28 -16.36
CA PRO A 54 11.62 22.58 -16.47
C PRO A 54 10.61 23.71 -16.66
N GLY A 55 10.66 24.70 -15.77
CA GLY A 55 9.78 25.89 -15.81
C GLY A 55 8.35 25.68 -15.32
N LYS A 56 7.99 24.51 -14.77
CA LYS A 56 6.66 24.28 -14.16
C LYS A 56 6.74 23.77 -12.72
N ILE A 57 7.15 22.53 -12.51
CA ILE A 57 7.15 21.87 -11.19
C ILE A 57 8.34 20.92 -11.13
N THR A 58 9.13 21.04 -10.07
CA THR A 58 10.14 20.06 -9.68
C THR A 58 9.75 19.50 -8.31
N PHE A 59 9.43 18.22 -8.25
CA PHE A 59 9.16 17.48 -7.03
C PHE A 59 9.94 16.17 -7.06
N MET A 60 10.94 16.03 -6.19
CA MET A 60 11.79 14.85 -6.13
C MET A 60 11.59 14.17 -4.78
N GLU A 61 10.64 13.22 -4.72
CA GLU A 61 10.37 12.43 -3.52
C GLU A 61 11.61 11.62 -3.12
N SER A 62 12.42 11.17 -4.10
CA SER A 62 13.64 10.38 -3.89
C SER A 62 14.79 11.11 -3.20
N LYS A 63 14.76 12.45 -3.12
CA LYS A 63 15.74 13.20 -2.31
C LYS A 63 15.58 12.97 -0.81
N THR A 64 14.37 12.58 -0.39
CA THR A 64 14.01 12.48 1.02
C THR A 64 13.57 11.07 1.40
N LEU A 65 12.88 10.36 0.50
CA LEU A 65 12.34 9.03 0.73
C LEU A 65 13.12 7.97 -0.05
N THR A 66 13.16 6.77 0.51
CA THR A 66 13.70 5.55 -0.06
C THR A 66 12.56 4.70 -0.60
N ALA A 67 12.76 4.10 -1.78
CA ALA A 67 11.83 3.17 -2.38
C ALA A 67 11.74 1.86 -1.58
N GLY A 68 10.57 1.24 -1.60
CA GLY A 68 10.39 -0.16 -1.22
C GLY A 68 10.85 -1.09 -2.34
N GLU A 69 11.13 -2.35 -1.97
CA GLU A 69 11.68 -3.34 -2.92
C GLU A 69 10.73 -4.51 -3.19
N THR A 70 9.65 -4.64 -2.40
CA THR A 70 8.81 -5.85 -2.40
C THR A 70 7.33 -5.54 -2.54
N PRO A 71 6.63 -6.15 -3.52
CA PRO A 71 5.18 -6.15 -3.59
C PRO A 71 4.57 -6.71 -2.31
N THR A 72 3.50 -6.11 -1.81
CA THR A 72 2.87 -6.49 -0.54
C THR A 72 1.48 -7.03 -0.76
N ILE A 73 1.27 -8.24 -0.24
CA ILE A 73 0.01 -8.98 -0.31
C ILE A 73 -0.41 -9.35 1.11
N VAL A 74 -1.69 -9.18 1.41
CA VAL A 74 -2.27 -9.52 2.70
C VAL A 74 -3.46 -10.45 2.51
N ASP A 75 -3.42 -11.61 3.16
CA ASP A 75 -4.58 -12.51 3.25
C ASP A 75 -5.56 -11.97 4.32
N THR A 76 -6.83 -11.82 3.93
CA THR A 76 -7.89 -11.37 4.83
C THR A 76 -8.62 -12.57 5.42
N VAL A 77 -9.19 -12.39 6.62
CA VAL A 77 -9.96 -13.43 7.31
C VAL A 77 -11.37 -13.61 6.72
N HIS A 78 -11.87 -12.64 5.95
CA HIS A 78 -13.18 -12.73 5.31
C HIS A 78 -13.05 -13.34 3.93
N ALA A 79 -13.66 -14.51 3.74
CA ALA A 79 -13.64 -15.26 2.47
C ALA A 79 -14.10 -14.41 1.26
N ASP A 80 -15.00 -13.45 1.49
CA ASP A 80 -15.55 -12.58 0.44
C ASP A 80 -14.56 -11.52 -0.09
N VAL A 81 -13.52 -11.20 0.70
CA VAL A 81 -12.46 -10.24 0.32
C VAL A 81 -11.22 -10.97 -0.18
N GLY A 82 -10.92 -12.16 0.37
CA GLY A 82 -9.80 -12.99 -0.03
C GLY A 82 -8.46 -12.30 0.22
N ARG A 83 -7.74 -11.95 -0.85
CA ARG A 83 -6.37 -11.45 -0.81
C ARG A 83 -6.29 -10.03 -1.36
N ILE A 84 -5.57 -9.15 -0.65
CA ILE A 84 -5.40 -7.73 -1.01
C ILE A 84 -3.97 -7.48 -1.45
N GLY A 85 -3.78 -6.86 -2.62
CA GLY A 85 -2.53 -6.23 -3.04
C GLY A 85 -2.53 -4.75 -2.63
N VAL A 86 -1.40 -4.26 -2.12
CA VAL A 86 -1.26 -2.88 -1.63
C VAL A 86 -0.33 -2.09 -2.55
N GLY A 87 -0.76 -0.91 -2.99
CA GLY A 87 0.08 0.05 -3.70
C GLY A 87 -0.19 1.48 -3.21
N ILE A 88 0.79 2.37 -3.30
CA ILE A 88 0.67 3.76 -2.85
C ILE A 88 0.76 4.70 -4.05
N CYS A 89 -0.31 5.45 -4.28
CA CYS A 89 -0.41 6.56 -5.23
C CYS A 89 0.22 6.24 -6.59
N TYR A 90 1.47 6.65 -6.82
CA TYR A 90 2.19 6.51 -8.09
C TYR A 90 2.41 5.06 -8.54
N ASP A 91 2.35 4.11 -7.62
CA ASP A 91 2.39 2.67 -7.94
C ASP A 91 1.29 2.25 -8.94
N ILE A 92 0.17 2.97 -9.03
CA ILE A 92 -0.91 2.68 -10.00
C ILE A 92 -0.47 2.85 -11.46
N ARG A 93 0.59 3.62 -11.71
CA ARG A 93 1.11 3.88 -13.06
C ARG A 93 1.93 2.72 -13.61
N PHE A 94 2.30 1.75 -12.78
CA PHE A 94 3.15 0.61 -13.12
C PHE A 94 2.31 -0.66 -13.16
N GLN A 95 1.84 -1.02 -14.35
CA GLN A 95 0.92 -2.13 -14.55
C GLN A 95 1.55 -3.47 -14.14
N GLU A 96 2.86 -3.59 -14.22
CA GLU A 96 3.65 -4.75 -13.81
C GLU A 96 3.39 -5.11 -12.34
N LEU A 97 3.22 -4.11 -11.47
CA LEU A 97 2.91 -4.35 -10.07
C LEU A 97 1.52 -5.00 -9.90
N ALA A 98 0.53 -4.51 -10.64
CA ALA A 98 -0.80 -5.11 -10.65
C ALA A 98 -0.78 -6.52 -11.26
N MET A 99 0.02 -6.77 -12.30
CA MET A 99 0.20 -8.10 -12.90
C MET A 99 0.87 -9.09 -11.93
N ILE A 100 1.84 -8.63 -11.14
CA ILE A 100 2.45 -9.45 -10.07
C ILE A 100 1.40 -9.80 -9.02
N TYR A 101 0.55 -8.86 -8.63
CA TYR A 101 -0.55 -9.13 -7.70
C TYR A 101 -1.54 -10.16 -8.28
N ALA A 102 -1.96 -9.99 -9.54
CA ALA A 102 -2.86 -10.93 -10.21
C ALA A 102 -2.28 -12.34 -10.34
N SER A 103 -1.01 -12.47 -10.73
CA SER A 103 -0.35 -13.79 -10.82
C SER A 103 -0.20 -14.47 -9.45
N ARG A 104 -0.21 -13.69 -8.36
CA ARG A 104 -0.19 -14.16 -6.97
C ARG A 104 -1.59 -14.28 -6.36
N GLY A 105 -2.64 -14.34 -7.17
CA GLY A 105 -3.99 -14.62 -6.68
C GLY A 105 -4.73 -13.43 -6.09
N VAL A 106 -4.25 -12.20 -6.31
CA VAL A 106 -5.02 -10.98 -6.04
C VAL A 106 -5.88 -10.69 -7.27
N TYR A 107 -7.12 -11.17 -7.28
CA TYR A 107 -8.01 -10.96 -8.42
C TYR A 107 -8.90 -9.72 -8.23
N THR A 108 -9.66 -9.38 -9.26
CA THR A 108 -10.87 -8.55 -9.17
C THR A 108 -11.96 -9.36 -9.87
N SER A 109 -12.68 -10.23 -9.14
CA SER A 109 -13.74 -11.05 -9.75
C SER A 109 -15.04 -10.25 -9.83
N PRO A 110 -15.82 -10.35 -10.93
CA PRO A 110 -17.12 -9.71 -11.03
C PRO A 110 -18.20 -10.29 -10.08
N SER A 111 -17.95 -11.45 -9.44
CA SER A 111 -18.92 -12.13 -8.57
C SER A 111 -18.56 -12.16 -7.08
N ASN A 112 -17.34 -11.78 -6.68
CA ASN A 112 -16.95 -11.64 -5.29
C ASN A 112 -15.79 -10.64 -5.16
N ARG A 113 -15.90 -9.71 -4.20
CA ARG A 113 -15.11 -8.46 -4.13
C ARG A 113 -13.65 -8.69 -3.73
N TYR A 114 -12.85 -9.16 -4.65
CA TYR A 114 -11.39 -9.06 -4.56
C TYR A 114 -10.95 -7.66 -5.04
N SER A 115 -10.07 -6.98 -4.30
CA SER A 115 -9.72 -5.58 -4.58
C SER A 115 -8.22 -5.32 -4.41
N ILE A 116 -7.61 -4.78 -5.48
CA ILE A 116 -6.32 -4.11 -5.39
C ILE A 116 -6.59 -2.75 -4.76
N ASN A 117 -6.06 -2.52 -3.56
CA ASN A 117 -6.23 -1.25 -2.88
C ASN A 117 -5.04 -0.36 -3.20
N PHE A 118 -5.23 0.54 -4.17
CA PHE A 118 -4.35 1.68 -4.36
C PHE A 118 -4.75 2.78 -3.40
N ILE A 119 -3.89 3.05 -2.45
CA ILE A 119 -4.09 4.12 -1.48
C ILE A 119 -3.60 5.39 -2.15
N CYS A 120 -4.53 6.24 -2.57
CA CYS A 120 -4.19 7.58 -3.03
C CYS A 120 -4.11 8.50 -1.80
N ASN A 121 -2.90 8.96 -1.48
CA ASN A 121 -2.75 10.11 -0.60
C ASN A 121 -2.85 11.34 -1.52
N ILE A 122 -4.00 12.00 -1.53
CA ILE A 122 -4.11 13.36 -2.07
C ILE A 122 -3.55 14.25 -0.96
N GLY A 123 -2.23 14.43 -0.98
CA GLY A 123 -1.56 15.49 -0.21
C GLY A 123 -1.83 16.83 -0.85
#